data_AF-A0A0K8VN42-F1
#
_entry.id   AF-A0A0K8VN42-F1
#
_cell.length_a   1.000
_cell.length_b   1.000
_cell.length_c   1.000
_cell.angle_alpha   90.00
_cell.angle_beta   90.00
_cell.angle_gamma   90.00
#
_symmetry.space_group_name_H-M   'P 1'
#
loop_
_entity.id
_entity.type
_entity.pdbx_description
1 polymer ?
#
loop_
_entity_poly.entity_id
_entity_poly.type
_entity_poly.pdbx_seq_one_letter_code
_entity_poly.pdbx_strand_id
1 'polypeptide(L)'
;MGAVLGLCSAAQCALCCTGTAASCCCSACPSCKNSTSSRFMYAFMLLVGTVLGAIALSPGLQDTLKKLPFCINSTSTISSKALSFSGNLQVDCEYALGYMAVYRLCFGLACFFMLMALIMLGVKSSRDPRSHIQNEFWGLKFLICFGAAIGAIFIPDGSFGPAMMWVGLIGGLAFILVQLVIIVDFAHSIAENWIENAENNKGYFYALVGVTLVSYALSVVGISLLYIYFTQSSGCGLNKFFISFNLILCLIVSIISVLPAVQDRLPHSGLLQSSLVTIYTIYLTWSAVANNPEKECNPGLYGVISGVTSGNTTTAPPTPNSKVTFDTTNIIGLVVWLFCILYNCISSAVEVSKINNDGETRGKRFHL
;
A
#
# COMPACT_ATOMS: atom_id res chain seq x y z
N MET A 1 37.62 -8.48 -20.34
CA MET A 1 37.70 -7.03 -20.06
C MET A 1 36.45 -6.40 -20.68
N GLY A 2 35.33 -6.17 -20.01
CA GLY A 2 35.14 -5.80 -18.61
C GLY A 2 34.45 -4.43 -18.46
N ALA A 3 34.10 -3.72 -19.54
CA ALA A 3 33.61 -2.33 -19.43
C ALA A 3 32.68 -1.83 -20.56
N VAL A 4 31.84 -2.69 -21.18
CA VAL A 4 30.84 -2.22 -22.19
C VAL A 4 29.41 -2.74 -21.95
N LEU A 5 29.19 -3.70 -21.06
CA LEU A 5 27.84 -4.24 -20.77
C LEU A 5 27.09 -3.52 -19.61
N GLY A 6 27.60 -2.40 -19.13
CA GLY A 6 27.05 -1.67 -17.96
C GLY A 6 26.06 -0.54 -18.27
N LEU A 7 25.67 -0.34 -19.53
CA LEU A 7 24.84 0.80 -19.96
C LEU A 7 23.39 0.45 -20.32
N CYS A 8 22.91 -0.73 -19.91
CA CYS A 8 21.48 -1.05 -19.95
C CYS A 8 20.83 -0.67 -18.61
N SER A 9 20.70 0.64 -18.37
CA SER A 9 19.97 1.18 -17.22
C SER A 9 18.50 0.74 -17.26
N ALA A 10 17.89 0.52 -16.10
CA ALA A 10 16.46 0.18 -15.95
C ALA A 10 15.51 1.12 -16.73
N ALA A 11 15.97 2.35 -17.05
CA ALA A 11 15.27 3.29 -17.92
C ALA A 11 15.10 2.79 -19.37
N GLN A 12 16.03 2.00 -19.91
CA GLN A 12 15.93 1.41 -21.26
C GLN A 12 14.95 0.23 -21.29
N CYS A 13 14.87 -0.56 -20.22
CA CYS A 13 13.80 -1.57 -20.07
C CYS A 13 12.41 -0.92 -19.92
N ALA A 14 12.32 0.23 -19.26
CA ALA A 14 11.09 1.02 -19.21
C ALA A 14 10.73 1.59 -20.60
N LEU A 15 11.72 2.05 -21.38
CA LEU A 15 11.51 2.57 -22.73
C LEU A 15 11.14 1.48 -23.76
N CYS A 16 11.64 0.25 -23.60
CA CYS A 16 11.23 -0.88 -24.45
C CYS A 16 9.78 -1.34 -24.16
N CYS A 17 9.20 -0.93 -23.03
CA CYS A 17 7.83 -1.26 -22.65
C CYS A 17 6.79 -0.19 -23.03
N THR A 18 7.20 0.95 -23.60
CA THR A 18 6.29 2.09 -23.89
C THR A 18 5.58 2.03 -25.25
N GLY A 19 5.50 0.85 -25.88
CA GLY A 19 4.76 0.65 -27.12
C GLY A 19 5.59 0.86 -28.40
N THR A 20 4.95 0.65 -29.55
CA THR A 20 5.52 0.41 -30.88
C THR A 20 6.50 1.47 -31.42
N ALA A 21 6.58 2.66 -30.81
CA ALA A 21 7.58 3.66 -31.18
C ALA A 21 9.01 3.24 -30.76
N ALA A 22 9.17 2.48 -29.67
CA ALA A 22 10.48 1.97 -29.24
C ALA A 22 10.85 0.62 -29.88
N SER A 23 9.87 -0.15 -30.38
CA SER A 23 10.13 -1.41 -31.09
C SER A 23 10.75 -1.21 -32.48
N CYS A 24 10.80 0.02 -33.00
CA CYS A 24 11.55 0.34 -34.20
C CYS A 24 13.08 0.34 -33.96
N CYS A 25 13.54 0.45 -32.71
CA CYS A 25 14.97 0.58 -32.39
C CYS A 25 15.58 -0.65 -31.68
N CYS A 26 14.78 -1.66 -31.30
CA CYS A 26 15.25 -2.86 -30.60
C CYS A 26 14.59 -4.14 -31.14
N SER A 27 15.21 -4.78 -32.13
CA SER A 27 14.78 -6.09 -32.67
C SER A 27 15.09 -7.29 -31.75
N ALA A 28 15.68 -7.05 -30.58
CA ALA A 28 16.25 -8.08 -29.70
C ALA A 28 15.46 -8.35 -28.41
N CYS A 29 14.33 -7.66 -28.18
CA CYS A 29 13.51 -7.91 -26.99
C CYS A 29 12.34 -8.86 -27.32
N PRO A 30 12.16 -9.97 -26.59
CA PRO A 30 11.02 -10.85 -26.78
C PRO A 30 9.72 -10.07 -26.53
N SER A 31 8.72 -10.31 -27.38
CA SER A 31 7.41 -9.65 -27.32
C SER A 31 6.68 -10.00 -26.03
N CYS A 32 6.90 -9.24 -24.95
CA CYS A 32 6.06 -9.30 -23.75
C CYS A 32 4.60 -9.06 -24.18
N LYS A 33 3.68 -9.94 -23.79
CA LYS A 33 2.24 -9.76 -24.07
C LYS A 33 1.84 -8.37 -23.57
N ASN A 34 1.38 -7.50 -24.49
CA ASN A 34 1.18 -6.07 -24.28
C ASN A 34 0.30 -5.76 -23.02
N SER A 35 -0.67 -6.63 -22.73
CA SER A 35 -1.56 -6.52 -21.57
C SER A 35 -0.92 -6.83 -20.20
N THR A 36 0.16 -7.62 -20.15
CA THR A 36 0.86 -7.90 -18.88
C THR A 36 1.77 -6.74 -18.53
N SER A 37 2.48 -6.20 -19.53
CA SER A 37 3.35 -5.03 -19.37
C SER A 37 2.56 -3.82 -18.86
N SER A 38 1.35 -3.59 -19.39
CA SER A 38 0.53 -2.45 -18.98
C SER A 38 0.15 -2.44 -17.51
N ARG A 39 -0.05 -3.60 -16.88
CA ARG A 39 -0.35 -3.72 -15.45
C ARG A 39 0.83 -3.28 -14.59
N PHE A 40 2.03 -3.76 -14.93
CA PHE A 40 3.25 -3.35 -14.26
C PHE A 40 3.55 -1.87 -14.47
N MET A 41 3.23 -1.30 -15.63
CA MET A 41 3.41 0.14 -15.88
C MET A 41 2.48 1.01 -15.03
N TYR A 42 1.23 0.60 -14.81
CA TYR A 42 0.34 1.29 -13.86
C TYR A 42 0.83 1.18 -12.40
N ALA A 43 1.31 0.00 -12.00
CA ALA A 43 1.92 -0.18 -10.68
C ALA A 43 3.18 0.69 -10.51
N PHE A 44 4.02 0.77 -11.55
CA PHE A 44 5.19 1.64 -11.57
C PHE A 44 4.81 3.12 -11.48
N MET A 45 3.78 3.56 -12.20
CA MET A 45 3.27 4.93 -12.11
C MET A 45 2.81 5.28 -10.69
N LEU A 46 2.07 4.36 -10.06
CA LEU A 46 1.64 4.51 -8.67
C LEU A 46 2.83 4.56 -7.72
N LEU A 47 3.84 3.70 -7.91
CA LEU A 47 5.07 3.70 -7.12
C LEU A 47 5.83 5.02 -7.23
N VAL A 48 6.00 5.55 -8.45
CA VAL A 48 6.67 6.84 -8.66
C VAL A 48 5.90 7.95 -7.93
N GLY A 49 4.57 7.98 -8.02
CA GLY A 49 3.75 8.92 -7.26
C GLY A 49 3.92 8.79 -5.75
N THR A 50 3.95 7.58 -5.22
CA THR A 50 4.20 7.34 -3.78
C THR A 50 5.59 7.80 -3.35
N VAL A 51 6.63 7.57 -4.16
CA VAL A 51 7.99 8.05 -3.88
C VAL A 51 8.04 9.58 -3.88
N LEU A 52 7.41 10.23 -4.85
CA LEU A 52 7.30 11.70 -4.86
C LEU A 52 6.54 12.22 -3.63
N GLY A 53 5.50 11.50 -3.21
CA GLY A 53 4.78 11.79 -1.97
C GLY A 53 5.70 11.68 -0.76
N ALA A 54 6.45 10.59 -0.61
CA ALA A 54 7.40 10.40 0.48
C ALA A 54 8.49 11.50 0.51
N ILE A 55 8.99 11.92 -0.65
CA ILE A 55 9.93 13.05 -0.76
C ILE A 55 9.29 14.35 -0.23
N ALA A 56 8.00 14.57 -0.50
CA ALA A 56 7.27 15.74 0.02
C ALA A 56 7.10 15.74 1.55
N LEU A 57 7.15 14.59 2.23
CA LEU A 57 7.19 14.53 3.70
C LEU A 57 8.56 14.87 4.28
N SER A 58 9.63 14.93 3.48
CA SER A 58 10.99 15.11 4.00
C SER A 58 11.15 16.46 4.72
N PRO A 59 11.82 16.49 5.89
CA PRO A 59 11.96 17.70 6.69
C PRO A 59 12.83 18.77 6.00
N GLY A 60 13.70 18.38 5.06
CA GLY A 60 14.55 19.31 4.30
C GLY A 60 13.82 20.09 3.19
N LEU A 61 12.60 19.70 2.82
CA LEU A 61 11.86 20.34 1.72
C LEU A 61 10.88 21.43 2.18
N GLN A 62 10.73 21.62 3.50
CA GLN A 62 9.75 22.54 4.09
C GLN A 62 9.89 23.98 3.55
N ASP A 63 11.12 24.50 3.42
CA ASP A 63 11.37 25.85 2.89
C ASP A 63 11.01 26.01 1.40
N THR A 64 11.02 24.91 0.65
CA THR A 64 10.58 24.89 -0.74
C THR A 64 9.06 24.78 -0.82
N LEU A 65 8.44 23.98 0.06
CA LEU A 65 6.98 23.83 0.16
C LEU A 65 6.29 25.13 0.61
N LYS A 66 6.92 25.91 1.50
CA LYS A 66 6.41 27.24 1.92
C LYS A 66 6.21 28.21 0.73
N LYS A 67 6.94 28.02 -0.37
CA LYS A 67 6.86 28.86 -1.58
C LYS A 67 5.78 28.42 -2.56
N LEU A 68 5.03 27.36 -2.26
CA LEU A 68 4.02 26.84 -3.17
C LEU A 68 2.68 27.60 -3.06
N PRO A 69 1.90 27.67 -4.16
CA PRO A 69 0.67 28.47 -4.24
C PRO A 69 -0.37 28.19 -3.16
N PHE A 70 -0.48 26.94 -2.69
CA PHE A 70 -1.47 26.56 -1.66
C PHE A 70 -1.25 27.29 -0.32
N CYS A 71 0.00 27.64 0.01
CA CYS A 71 0.32 28.36 1.25
C CYS A 71 0.29 29.89 1.10
N ILE A 72 0.63 30.40 -0.09
CA ILE A 72 0.63 31.85 -0.38
C ILE A 72 -0.81 32.41 -0.39
N ASN A 73 -1.77 31.64 -0.90
CA ASN A 73 -3.16 32.10 -0.96
C ASN A 73 -3.80 32.17 0.44
N SER A 74 -3.38 31.31 1.36
CA SER A 74 -3.79 31.29 2.77
C SER A 74 -3.28 32.50 3.57
N THR A 75 -2.21 33.15 3.12
CA THR A 75 -1.65 34.38 3.73
C THR A 75 -2.23 35.67 3.14
N SER A 76 -3.05 35.58 2.09
CA SER A 76 -3.67 36.76 1.48
C SER A 76 -4.93 37.19 2.27
N THR A 77 -4.97 38.47 2.63
CA THR A 77 -5.91 39.15 3.54
C THR A 77 -7.40 39.07 3.15
N ILE A 78 -7.74 38.38 2.05
CA ILE A 78 -9.11 38.25 1.53
C ILE A 78 -9.75 36.92 1.98
N SER A 79 -8.97 35.88 2.29
CA SER A 79 -9.51 34.60 2.80
C SER A 79 -9.75 34.60 4.32
N SER A 80 -9.24 35.59 5.05
CA SER A 80 -9.45 35.73 6.51
C SER A 80 -10.90 36.08 6.88
N LYS A 81 -11.71 36.53 5.92
CA LYS A 81 -13.11 36.94 6.16
C LYS A 81 -14.15 35.83 5.92
N ALA A 82 -13.82 34.78 5.17
CA ALA A 82 -14.71 33.64 4.95
C ALA A 82 -14.63 32.57 6.06
N LEU A 83 -13.67 32.72 6.99
CA LEU A 83 -13.40 31.77 8.07
C LEU A 83 -13.96 32.19 9.44
N SER A 84 -14.88 33.17 9.47
CA SER A 84 -15.61 33.58 10.69
C SER A 84 -16.92 32.79 10.88
N PHE A 85 -16.89 31.48 10.66
CA PHE A 85 -17.94 30.60 11.19
C PHE A 85 -17.31 29.61 12.17
N SER A 86 -17.35 30.00 13.44
CA SER A 86 -17.13 29.16 14.61
C SER A 86 -15.72 28.55 14.79
N GLY A 87 -14.84 29.29 15.48
CA GLY A 87 -13.80 28.74 16.35
C GLY A 87 -12.49 28.30 15.69
N ASN A 88 -11.46 29.14 15.82
CA ASN A 88 -10.02 28.80 15.90
C ASN A 88 -9.52 27.55 15.14
N LEU A 89 -9.54 27.60 13.81
CA LEU A 89 -8.78 26.64 12.99
C LEU A 89 -7.85 27.37 12.00
N GLN A 90 -6.99 28.24 12.54
CA GLN A 90 -5.73 28.59 11.86
C GLN A 90 -4.80 27.37 12.00
N VAL A 91 -4.94 26.38 11.11
CA VAL A 91 -3.88 25.38 10.95
C VAL A 91 -2.75 26.10 10.23
N ASP A 92 -1.79 26.56 11.03
CA ASP A 92 -0.58 27.20 10.53
C ASP A 92 0.03 26.35 9.40
N CYS A 93 0.10 26.96 8.21
CA CYS A 93 0.90 26.51 7.06
C CYS A 93 2.37 26.23 7.46
N GLU A 94 2.79 26.54 8.69
CA GLU A 94 4.13 26.28 9.18
C GLU A 94 4.38 24.85 9.69
N TYR A 95 3.37 24.14 10.22
CA TYR A 95 3.61 22.90 10.98
C TYR A 95 3.26 21.57 10.26
N ALA A 96 2.52 21.61 9.15
CA ALA A 96 1.99 20.40 8.48
C ALA A 96 2.04 20.45 6.92
N LEU A 97 3.02 21.14 6.33
CA LEU A 97 3.14 21.30 4.87
C LEU A 97 3.24 19.99 4.11
N GLY A 98 4.00 19.02 4.66
CA GLY A 98 4.22 17.73 4.02
C GLY A 98 2.91 16.98 3.77
N TYR A 99 2.03 16.93 4.78
CA TYR A 99 0.72 16.28 4.66
C TYR A 99 -0.19 16.98 3.64
N MET A 100 -0.17 18.32 3.62
CA MET A 100 -0.95 19.11 2.66
C MET A 100 -0.50 18.90 1.21
N ALA A 101 0.81 18.79 0.98
CA ALA A 101 1.37 18.50 -0.34
C ALA A 101 1.00 17.09 -0.80
N VAL A 102 1.04 16.11 0.10
CA VAL A 102 0.71 14.70 -0.19
C VAL A 102 -0.76 14.56 -0.57
N TYR A 103 -1.69 15.21 0.13
CA TYR A 103 -3.11 15.15 -0.24
C TYR A 103 -3.36 15.62 -1.68
N ARG A 104 -2.67 16.66 -2.12
CA ARG A 104 -2.80 17.22 -3.48
C ARG A 104 -2.17 16.31 -4.53
N LEU A 105 -0.98 15.80 -4.25
CA LEU A 105 -0.32 14.82 -5.13
C LEU A 105 -1.20 13.57 -5.30
N CYS A 106 -1.65 12.97 -4.19
CA CYS A 106 -2.50 11.79 -4.19
C CYS A 106 -3.88 12.04 -4.83
N PHE A 107 -4.43 13.25 -4.69
CA PHE A 107 -5.66 13.64 -5.39
C PHE A 107 -5.47 13.61 -6.91
N GLY A 108 -4.37 14.17 -7.43
CA GLY A 108 -4.06 14.11 -8.86
C GLY A 108 -3.95 12.68 -9.38
N LEU A 109 -3.26 11.81 -8.64
CA LEU A 109 -3.20 10.37 -8.96
C LEU A 109 -4.59 9.72 -8.95
N ALA A 110 -5.38 9.95 -7.90
CA ALA A 110 -6.72 9.39 -7.76
C ALA A 110 -7.63 9.80 -8.92
N CYS A 111 -7.61 11.08 -9.31
CA CYS A 111 -8.35 11.58 -10.47
C CYS A 111 -7.92 10.90 -11.78
N PHE A 112 -6.60 10.71 -11.99
CA PHE A 112 -6.10 10.01 -13.17
C PHE A 112 -6.58 8.56 -13.23
N PHE A 113 -6.43 7.81 -12.14
CA PHE A 113 -6.87 6.40 -12.09
C PHE A 113 -8.39 6.28 -12.22
N MET A 114 -9.15 7.20 -11.63
CA MET A 114 -10.61 7.25 -11.77
C MET A 114 -11.01 7.55 -13.21
N LEU A 115 -10.38 8.52 -13.87
CA LEU A 115 -10.62 8.82 -15.28
C LEU A 115 -10.35 7.60 -16.17
N MET A 116 -9.21 6.93 -15.96
CA MET A 116 -8.87 5.71 -16.71
C MET A 116 -9.87 4.58 -16.43
N ALA A 117 -10.35 4.44 -15.20
CA ALA A 117 -11.39 3.47 -14.85
C ALA A 117 -12.70 3.77 -15.61
N LEU A 118 -13.12 5.04 -15.66
CA LEU A 118 -14.32 5.48 -16.39
C LEU A 118 -14.23 5.21 -17.90
N ILE A 119 -13.07 5.49 -18.53
CA ILE A 119 -12.85 5.24 -19.96
C ILE A 119 -12.96 3.74 -20.29
N MET A 120 -12.52 2.88 -19.37
CA MET A 120 -12.50 1.42 -19.55
C MET A 120 -13.81 0.72 -19.12
N LEU A 121 -14.85 1.48 -18.75
CA LEU A 121 -16.14 0.88 -18.41
C LEU A 121 -16.79 0.19 -19.61
N GLY A 122 -17.29 -1.04 -19.38
CA GLY A 122 -18.01 -1.81 -20.39
C GLY A 122 -17.15 -2.31 -21.55
N VAL A 123 -15.83 -2.42 -21.38
CA VAL A 123 -14.96 -3.16 -22.31
C VAL A 123 -15.23 -4.66 -22.16
N LYS A 124 -15.55 -5.33 -23.27
CA LYS A 124 -15.85 -6.78 -23.27
C LYS A 124 -14.85 -7.60 -24.09
N SER A 125 -14.13 -6.97 -25.02
CA SER A 125 -13.19 -7.65 -25.90
C SER A 125 -11.85 -6.94 -25.94
N SER A 126 -10.76 -7.71 -26.10
CA SER A 126 -9.41 -7.18 -26.33
C SER A 126 -9.26 -6.46 -27.68
N ARG A 127 -10.22 -6.67 -28.59
CA ARG A 127 -10.29 -6.01 -29.90
C ARG A 127 -11.00 -4.65 -29.87
N ASP A 128 -11.56 -4.25 -28.72
CA ASP A 128 -12.17 -2.93 -28.59
C ASP A 128 -11.10 -1.85 -28.83
N PRO A 129 -11.37 -0.76 -29.58
CA PRO A 129 -10.38 0.30 -29.84
C PRO A 129 -9.77 0.92 -28.58
N ARG A 130 -10.50 0.84 -27.45
CA ARG A 130 -10.06 1.29 -26.12
C ARG A 130 -8.86 0.50 -25.59
N SER A 131 -8.62 -0.73 -26.08
CA SER A 131 -7.47 -1.54 -25.67
C SER A 131 -6.13 -0.94 -26.13
N HIS A 132 -6.10 -0.19 -27.24
CA HIS A 132 -4.93 0.56 -27.69
C HIS A 132 -4.58 1.68 -26.70
N ILE A 133 -5.59 2.44 -26.24
CA ILE A 133 -5.42 3.46 -25.20
C ILE A 133 -4.86 2.82 -23.92
N GLN A 134 -5.37 1.64 -23.53
CA GLN A 134 -4.94 0.95 -22.31
C GLN A 134 -3.49 0.46 -22.36
N ASN A 135 -2.95 0.07 -23.51
CA ASN A 135 -1.66 -0.61 -23.58
C ASN A 135 -0.51 0.23 -24.18
N GLU A 136 -0.79 1.28 -24.95
CA GLU A 136 0.26 1.91 -25.79
C GLU A 136 0.73 3.28 -25.26
N PHE A 137 -0.14 4.27 -25.13
CA PHE A 137 0.24 5.68 -24.94
C PHE A 137 0.76 6.04 -23.54
N TRP A 138 1.87 5.44 -23.09
CA TRP A 138 2.43 5.63 -21.75
C TRP A 138 2.95 7.04 -21.49
N GLY A 139 3.71 7.61 -22.42
CA GLY A 139 4.25 8.97 -22.26
C GLY A 139 3.15 10.01 -22.02
N LEU A 140 2.05 9.93 -22.78
CA LEU A 140 0.89 10.78 -22.59
C LEU A 140 0.20 10.55 -21.24
N LYS A 141 0.05 9.29 -20.82
CA LYS A 141 -0.54 8.97 -19.50
C LYS A 141 0.28 9.53 -18.34
N PHE A 142 1.60 9.40 -18.38
CA PHE A 142 2.49 9.99 -17.38
C PHE A 142 2.37 11.51 -17.38
N LEU A 143 2.34 12.15 -18.55
CA LEU A 143 2.16 13.59 -18.66
C LEU A 143 0.82 14.05 -18.07
N ILE A 144 -0.29 13.35 -18.36
CA ILE A 144 -1.62 13.67 -17.80
C ILE A 144 -1.62 13.45 -16.28
N CYS A 145 -1.06 12.34 -15.80
CA CYS A 145 -1.02 12.02 -14.37
C CYS A 145 -0.20 13.05 -13.58
N PHE A 146 1.03 13.36 -14.01
CA PHE A 146 1.84 14.38 -13.35
C PHE A 146 1.30 15.80 -13.56
N GLY A 147 0.71 16.09 -14.72
CA GLY A 147 0.02 17.34 -14.98
C GLY A 147 -1.16 17.56 -14.03
N ALA A 148 -1.97 16.52 -13.78
CA ALA A 148 -3.04 16.57 -12.80
C ALA A 148 -2.50 16.75 -11.37
N ALA A 149 -1.40 16.08 -11.02
CA ALA A 149 -0.76 16.22 -9.73
C ALA A 149 -0.20 17.64 -9.49
N ILE A 150 0.46 18.23 -10.50
CA ILE A 150 0.94 19.61 -10.45
C ILE A 150 -0.25 20.59 -10.42
N GLY A 151 -1.29 20.35 -11.20
CA GLY A 151 -2.52 21.16 -11.18
C GLY A 151 -3.18 21.17 -9.81
N ALA A 152 -3.19 20.04 -9.10
CA ALA A 152 -3.75 19.93 -7.76
C ALA A 152 -2.98 20.75 -6.70
N ILE A 153 -1.71 21.09 -6.94
CA ILE A 153 -0.92 21.97 -6.05
C ILE A 153 -1.53 23.37 -5.97
N PHE A 154 -2.26 23.81 -7.00
CA PHE A 154 -2.91 25.12 -7.03
C PHE A 154 -4.23 25.18 -6.24
N ILE A 155 -4.70 24.05 -5.70
CA ILE A 155 -5.93 24.03 -4.88
C ILE A 155 -5.64 24.69 -3.52
N PRO A 156 -6.31 25.81 -3.19
CA PRO A 156 -6.08 26.52 -1.94
C PRO A 156 -6.51 25.70 -0.73
N ASP A 157 -5.92 25.98 0.43
CA ASP A 157 -6.35 25.39 1.70
C ASP A 157 -7.73 25.90 2.13
N GLY A 158 -8.45 25.09 2.90
CA GLY A 158 -9.83 25.35 3.32
C GLY A 158 -10.58 24.03 3.50
N SER A 159 -11.71 23.87 2.81
CA SER A 159 -12.54 22.66 2.88
C SER A 159 -11.91 21.41 2.26
N PHE A 160 -10.84 21.55 1.48
CA PHE A 160 -10.19 20.45 0.77
C PHE A 160 -9.61 19.38 1.72
N GLY A 161 -8.92 19.78 2.78
CA GLY A 161 -8.29 18.85 3.73
C GLY A 161 -9.28 17.89 4.39
N PRO A 162 -10.33 18.39 5.07
CA PRO A 162 -11.36 17.55 5.68
C PRO A 162 -12.11 16.66 4.66
N ALA A 163 -12.39 17.17 3.45
CA ALA A 163 -13.04 16.37 2.41
C ALA A 163 -12.16 15.19 1.97
N MET A 164 -10.88 15.44 1.72
CA MET A 164 -9.91 14.40 1.35
C MET A 164 -9.66 13.40 2.47
N MET A 165 -9.75 13.81 3.73
CA MET A 165 -9.68 12.90 4.88
C MET A 165 -10.81 11.86 4.84
N TRP A 166 -12.06 12.28 4.61
CA TRP A 166 -13.20 11.34 4.51
C TRP A 166 -13.10 10.42 3.30
N VAL A 167 -12.74 10.97 2.14
CA VAL A 167 -12.50 10.16 0.93
C VAL A 167 -11.38 9.14 1.18
N GLY A 168 -10.29 9.57 1.82
CA GLY A 168 -9.17 8.72 2.20
C GLY A 168 -9.55 7.64 3.21
N LEU A 169 -10.44 7.92 4.16
CA LEU A 169 -10.94 6.94 5.13
C LEU A 169 -11.74 5.84 4.43
N ILE A 170 -12.68 6.22 3.56
CA ILE A 170 -13.51 5.26 2.80
C ILE A 170 -12.63 4.45 1.84
N GLY A 171 -11.72 5.12 1.12
CA GLY A 171 -10.78 4.46 0.21
C GLY A 171 -9.81 3.52 0.93
N GLY A 172 -9.31 3.93 2.10
CA GLY A 172 -8.44 3.13 2.95
C GLY A 172 -9.14 1.88 3.48
N LEU A 173 -10.39 2.00 3.94
CA LEU A 173 -11.21 0.86 4.35
C LEU A 173 -11.39 -0.14 3.20
N ALA A 174 -11.79 0.35 2.02
CA ALA A 174 -11.95 -0.50 0.84
C ALA A 174 -10.64 -1.18 0.45
N PHE A 175 -9.52 -0.45 0.48
CA PHE A 175 -8.21 -0.97 0.12
C PHE A 175 -7.70 -2.01 1.12
N ILE A 176 -7.89 -1.82 2.44
CA ILE A 176 -7.51 -2.81 3.47
C ILE A 176 -8.26 -4.13 3.25
N LEU A 177 -9.55 -4.08 2.88
CA LEU A 177 -10.33 -5.29 2.57
C LEU A 177 -9.80 -6.00 1.31
N VAL A 178 -9.51 -5.25 0.24
CA VAL A 178 -8.88 -5.80 -0.97
C VAL A 178 -7.52 -6.43 -0.63
N GLN A 179 -6.72 -5.75 0.19
CA GLN A 179 -5.42 -6.23 0.63
C GLN A 179 -5.52 -7.53 1.42
N LEU A 180 -6.52 -7.65 2.31
CA LEU A 180 -6.77 -8.88 3.05
C LEU A 180 -7.12 -10.05 2.11
N VAL A 181 -7.98 -9.84 1.11
CA VAL A 181 -8.33 -10.87 0.11
C VAL A 181 -7.09 -11.32 -0.67
N ILE A 182 -6.25 -10.39 -1.09
CA ILE A 182 -4.99 -10.67 -1.79
C ILE A 182 -4.04 -11.50 -0.91
N ILE A 183 -3.92 -11.17 0.38
CA ILE A 183 -3.07 -11.93 1.32
C ILE A 183 -3.59 -13.36 1.49
N VAL A 184 -4.91 -13.55 1.59
CA VAL A 184 -5.53 -14.89 1.69
C VAL A 184 -5.29 -15.70 0.43
N ASP A 185 -5.51 -15.12 -0.76
CA ASP A 185 -5.24 -15.77 -2.05
C ASP A 185 -3.77 -16.19 -2.17
N PHE A 186 -2.85 -15.30 -1.82
CA PHE A 186 -1.42 -15.61 -1.76
C PHE A 186 -1.10 -16.77 -0.80
N ALA A 187 -1.72 -16.78 0.38
CA ALA A 187 -1.52 -17.85 1.35
C ALA A 187 -2.00 -19.20 0.83
N HIS A 188 -3.15 -19.25 0.15
CA HIS A 188 -3.64 -20.46 -0.52
C HIS A 188 -2.71 -20.90 -1.65
N SER A 189 -2.27 -19.98 -2.50
CA SER A 189 -1.36 -20.29 -3.62
C SER A 189 -0.02 -20.87 -3.14
N ILE A 190 0.56 -20.34 -2.05
CA ILE A 190 1.76 -20.94 -1.44
C ILE A 190 1.47 -22.31 -0.86
N ALA A 191 0.37 -22.45 -0.10
CA ALA A 191 0.04 -23.71 0.56
C ALA A 191 -0.13 -24.84 -0.47
N GLU A 192 -0.92 -24.61 -1.52
CA GLU A 192 -1.14 -25.59 -2.60
C GLU A 192 0.18 -25.95 -3.28
N ASN A 193 0.94 -24.96 -3.74
CA ASN A 193 2.20 -25.19 -4.45
C ASN A 193 3.24 -25.94 -3.58
N TRP A 194 3.31 -25.67 -2.28
CA TRP A 194 4.26 -26.34 -1.40
C TRP A 194 3.81 -27.75 -1.00
N ILE A 195 2.50 -27.98 -0.85
CA ILE A 195 1.95 -29.31 -0.59
C ILE A 195 2.16 -30.22 -1.80
N GLU A 196 1.86 -29.75 -3.02
CA GLU A 196 2.08 -30.51 -4.25
C GLU A 196 3.57 -30.88 -4.44
N ASN A 197 4.48 -29.93 -4.18
CA ASN A 197 5.90 -30.18 -4.32
C ASN A 197 6.51 -30.97 -3.15
N ALA A 198 5.82 -31.06 -2.01
CA ALA A 198 6.27 -31.83 -0.86
C ALA A 198 6.25 -33.34 -1.12
N GLU A 199 5.41 -33.81 -2.05
CA GLU A 199 5.40 -35.22 -2.48
C GLU A 199 6.75 -35.63 -3.09
N ASN A 200 7.40 -34.70 -3.81
CA ASN A 200 8.68 -34.93 -4.47
C ASN A 200 9.88 -34.54 -3.59
N ASN A 201 9.76 -33.46 -2.79
CA ASN A 201 10.82 -32.96 -1.94
C ASN A 201 10.30 -32.54 -0.56
N LYS A 202 10.66 -33.32 0.47
CA LYS A 202 10.31 -33.06 1.87
C LYS A 202 10.74 -31.67 2.38
N GLY A 203 11.69 -31.01 1.71
CA GLY A 203 12.09 -29.64 2.04
C GLY A 203 10.93 -28.63 2.01
N TYR A 204 9.98 -28.76 1.08
CA TYR A 204 8.82 -27.87 1.02
C TYR A 204 7.87 -28.05 2.21
N PHE A 205 7.74 -29.27 2.73
CA PHE A 205 6.98 -29.52 3.96
C PHE A 205 7.62 -28.83 5.17
N TYR A 206 8.94 -28.95 5.34
CA TYR A 206 9.65 -28.25 6.42
C TYR A 206 9.56 -26.72 6.27
N ALA A 207 9.62 -26.20 5.04
CA ALA A 207 9.41 -24.77 4.78
C ALA A 207 8.00 -24.32 5.17
N LEU A 208 6.96 -25.08 4.82
CA LEU A 208 5.56 -24.79 5.18
C LEU A 208 5.37 -24.70 6.70
N VAL A 209 5.88 -25.70 7.43
CA VAL A 209 5.82 -25.71 8.89
C VAL A 209 6.64 -24.56 9.47
N GLY A 210 7.83 -24.30 8.92
CA GLY A 210 8.72 -23.22 9.37
C GLY A 210 8.07 -21.83 9.25
N VAL A 211 7.50 -21.51 8.09
CA VAL A 211 6.81 -20.21 7.88
C VAL A 211 5.60 -20.07 8.80
N THR A 212 4.83 -21.14 8.98
CA THR A 212 3.67 -21.15 9.88
C THR A 212 4.09 -20.91 11.34
N LEU A 213 5.15 -21.58 11.81
CA LEU A 213 5.65 -21.42 13.16
C LEU A 213 6.21 -20.02 13.41
N VAL A 214 7.01 -19.49 12.47
CA VAL A 214 7.59 -18.15 12.56
C VAL A 214 6.51 -17.07 12.57
N SER A 215 5.49 -17.19 11.70
CA SER A 215 4.39 -16.21 11.65
C SER A 215 3.57 -16.18 12.94
N TYR A 216 3.30 -17.34 13.56
CA TYR A 216 2.67 -17.35 14.89
C TYR A 216 3.58 -16.86 16.00
N ALA A 217 4.86 -17.20 15.99
CA ALA A 217 5.81 -16.68 16.98
C ALA A 217 5.88 -15.15 16.94
N LEU A 218 5.97 -14.57 15.74
CA LEU A 218 5.92 -13.12 15.53
C LEU A 218 4.59 -12.51 15.97
N SER A 219 3.48 -13.21 15.74
CA SER A 219 2.16 -12.79 16.18
C SER A 219 2.08 -12.72 17.72
N VAL A 220 2.55 -13.75 18.42
CA VAL A 220 2.58 -13.78 19.90
C VAL A 220 3.46 -12.65 20.44
N VAL A 221 4.66 -12.50 19.89
CA VAL A 221 5.57 -11.39 20.27
C VAL A 221 4.89 -10.04 20.03
N GLY A 222 4.26 -9.83 18.87
CA GLY A 222 3.56 -8.59 18.55
C GLY A 222 2.46 -8.26 19.56
N ILE A 223 1.62 -9.23 19.90
CA ILE A 223 0.57 -9.07 20.91
C ILE A 223 1.15 -8.77 22.29
N SER A 224 2.20 -9.47 22.71
CA SER A 224 2.88 -9.21 23.99
C SER A 224 3.41 -7.78 24.05
N LEU A 225 4.06 -7.31 22.98
CA LEU A 225 4.54 -5.93 22.89
C LEU A 225 3.39 -4.92 22.93
N LEU A 226 2.25 -5.22 22.30
CA LEU A 226 1.06 -4.35 22.37
C LEU A 226 0.52 -4.22 23.79
N TYR A 227 0.46 -5.31 24.56
CA TYR A 227 0.05 -5.22 25.96
C TYR A 227 1.07 -4.45 26.82
N ILE A 228 2.37 -4.66 26.60
CA ILE A 228 3.42 -4.00 27.40
C ILE A 228 3.46 -2.49 27.15
N TYR A 229 3.36 -2.05 25.88
CA TYR A 229 3.60 -0.64 25.53
C TYR A 229 2.33 0.21 25.38
N PHE A 230 1.20 -0.39 25.00
CA PHE A 230 -0.03 0.37 24.72
C PHE A 230 -1.13 0.15 25.77
N THR A 231 -0.82 -0.52 26.88
CA THR A 231 -1.75 -0.69 28.00
C THR A 231 -1.06 -0.40 29.34
N GLN A 232 -1.84 0.02 30.34
CA GLN A 232 -1.37 0.23 31.71
C GLN A 232 -2.20 -0.59 32.69
N SER A 233 -1.72 -0.84 33.91
CA SER A 233 -2.44 -1.61 34.92
C SER A 233 -3.79 -0.96 35.27
N SER A 234 -3.79 0.34 35.57
CA SER A 234 -4.99 1.18 35.75
C SER A 234 -5.14 2.14 34.57
N GLY A 235 -6.21 1.98 33.76
CA GLY A 235 -6.48 2.81 32.58
C GLY A 235 -6.38 2.06 31.26
N CYS A 236 -6.51 2.81 30.15
CA CYS A 236 -6.42 2.32 28.76
C CYS A 236 -7.32 1.12 28.43
N GLY A 237 -8.54 1.11 29.00
CA GLY A 237 -9.50 0.02 28.82
C GLY A 237 -9.87 -0.25 27.36
N LEU A 238 -9.92 0.79 26.54
CA LEU A 238 -10.22 0.68 25.11
C LEU A 238 -9.13 -0.09 24.34
N ASN A 239 -7.86 0.22 24.59
CA ASN A 239 -6.72 -0.50 23.99
C ASN A 239 -6.72 -1.96 24.44
N LYS A 240 -6.93 -2.22 25.73
CA LYS A 240 -7.05 -3.59 26.27
C LYS A 240 -8.17 -4.37 25.58
N PHE A 241 -9.34 -3.74 25.40
CA PHE A 241 -10.46 -4.37 24.72
C PHE A 241 -10.11 -4.73 23.27
N PHE A 242 -9.60 -3.79 22.46
CA PHE A 242 -9.28 -4.06 21.06
C PHE A 242 -8.19 -5.12 20.89
N ILE A 243 -7.14 -5.10 21.71
CA ILE A 243 -6.07 -6.10 21.64
C ILE A 243 -6.65 -7.49 22.01
N SER A 244 -7.41 -7.58 23.11
CA SER A 244 -7.97 -8.85 23.58
C SER A 244 -9.01 -9.41 22.61
N PHE A 245 -9.87 -8.56 22.07
CA PHE A 245 -10.91 -8.94 21.11
C PHE A 245 -10.30 -9.49 19.82
N ASN A 246 -9.32 -8.80 19.24
CA ASN A 246 -8.63 -9.27 18.04
C ASN A 246 -7.85 -10.56 18.30
N LEU A 247 -7.23 -10.72 19.48
CA LEU A 247 -6.58 -11.97 19.87
C LEU A 247 -7.57 -13.14 19.88
N ILE A 248 -8.74 -12.97 20.51
CA ILE A 248 -9.77 -14.01 20.57
C ILE A 248 -10.23 -14.38 19.16
N LEU A 249 -10.47 -13.40 18.28
CA LEU A 249 -10.85 -13.66 16.88
C LEU A 249 -9.76 -14.44 16.12
N CYS A 250 -8.48 -14.08 16.29
CA CYS A 250 -7.37 -14.80 15.67
C CYS A 250 -7.28 -16.26 16.13
N LEU A 251 -7.54 -16.52 17.43
CA LEU A 251 -7.58 -17.89 17.97
C LEU A 251 -8.75 -18.69 17.39
N ILE A 252 -9.95 -18.09 17.30
CA ILE A 252 -11.13 -18.73 16.72
C ILE A 252 -10.87 -19.10 15.25
N VAL A 253 -10.34 -18.17 14.44
CA VAL A 253 -10.01 -18.43 13.03
C VAL A 253 -8.98 -19.54 12.89
N SER A 254 -7.97 -19.55 13.76
CA SER A 254 -6.95 -20.61 13.76
C SER A 254 -7.55 -21.99 14.08
N ILE A 255 -8.45 -22.09 15.07
CA ILE A 255 -9.15 -23.34 15.41
C ILE A 255 -10.03 -23.80 14.25
N ILE A 256 -10.82 -22.90 13.66
CA ILE A 256 -11.69 -23.22 12.52
C ILE A 256 -10.88 -23.73 11.33
N SER A 257 -9.68 -23.17 11.07
CA SER A 257 -8.83 -23.56 9.93
C SER A 257 -8.34 -25.02 9.97
N VAL A 258 -8.34 -25.66 11.15
CA VAL A 258 -7.87 -27.05 11.35
C VAL A 258 -9.04 -28.02 11.58
N LEU A 259 -10.28 -27.52 11.60
CA LEU A 259 -11.43 -28.37 11.89
C LEU A 259 -11.65 -29.40 10.76
N PRO A 260 -11.83 -30.71 11.06
CA PRO A 260 -11.96 -31.74 10.02
C PRO A 260 -13.10 -31.44 9.03
N ALA A 261 -14.23 -30.92 9.51
CA ALA A 261 -15.38 -30.56 8.68
C ALA A 261 -15.04 -29.50 7.59
N VAL A 262 -14.04 -28.65 7.82
CA VAL A 262 -13.54 -27.66 6.84
C VAL A 262 -12.54 -28.32 5.89
N GLN A 263 -11.62 -29.13 6.42
CA GLN A 263 -10.60 -29.84 5.63
C GLN A 263 -11.22 -30.87 4.66
N ASP A 264 -12.32 -31.51 5.04
CA ASP A 264 -13.06 -32.43 4.17
C ASP A 264 -13.63 -31.73 2.92
N ARG A 265 -13.88 -30.42 3.00
CA ARG A 265 -14.38 -29.61 1.88
C ARG A 265 -13.25 -28.91 1.11
N LEU A 266 -12.19 -28.51 1.80
CA LEU A 266 -11.01 -27.88 1.22
C LEU A 266 -9.73 -28.54 1.78
N PRO A 267 -9.19 -29.58 1.11
CA PRO A 267 -8.04 -30.34 1.62
C PRO A 267 -6.74 -29.52 1.71
N HIS A 268 -6.66 -28.40 0.97
CA HIS A 268 -5.53 -27.47 1.00
C HIS A 268 -5.69 -26.35 2.03
N SER A 269 -6.81 -26.29 2.77
CA SER A 269 -6.96 -25.38 3.91
C SER A 269 -6.09 -25.86 5.06
N GLY A 270 -5.24 -24.96 5.56
CA GLY A 270 -4.30 -25.31 6.61
C GLY A 270 -3.99 -24.14 7.53
N LEU A 271 -2.96 -24.37 8.34
CA LEU A 271 -2.55 -23.47 9.40
C LEU A 271 -1.75 -22.25 8.87
N LEU A 272 -1.20 -22.35 7.67
CA LEU A 272 -0.44 -21.26 7.03
C LEU A 272 -1.35 -20.05 6.71
N GLN A 273 -2.56 -20.31 6.23
CA GLN A 273 -3.51 -19.24 5.88
C GLN A 273 -3.93 -18.46 7.12
N SER A 274 -4.30 -19.17 8.20
CA SER A 274 -4.70 -18.54 9.45
C SER A 274 -3.54 -17.82 10.16
N SER A 275 -2.31 -18.31 10.03
CA SER A 275 -1.13 -17.64 10.61
C SER A 275 -0.80 -16.31 9.89
N LEU A 276 -0.89 -16.26 8.56
CA LEU A 276 -0.68 -15.03 7.77
C LEU A 276 -1.79 -13.99 7.99
N VAL A 277 -3.04 -14.43 8.14
CA VAL A 277 -4.16 -13.54 8.50
C VAL A 277 -3.97 -13.00 9.93
N THR A 278 -3.49 -13.83 10.86
CA THR A 278 -3.25 -13.44 12.26
C THR A 278 -2.18 -12.34 12.34
N ILE A 279 -1.02 -12.53 11.71
CA ILE A 279 0.06 -11.54 11.76
C ILE A 279 -0.37 -10.21 11.13
N TYR A 280 -1.15 -10.23 10.05
CA TYR A 280 -1.69 -9.03 9.42
C TYR A 280 -2.73 -8.32 10.32
N THR A 281 -3.60 -9.08 10.99
CA THR A 281 -4.58 -8.53 11.94
C THR A 281 -3.90 -7.85 13.12
N ILE A 282 -2.80 -8.41 13.62
CA ILE A 282 -2.00 -7.82 14.69
C ILE A 282 -1.30 -6.54 14.21
N TYR A 283 -0.79 -6.52 12.99
CA TYR A 283 -0.27 -5.29 12.36
C TYR A 283 -1.34 -4.19 12.28
N LEU A 284 -2.56 -4.51 11.83
CA LEU A 284 -3.68 -3.55 11.80
C LEU A 284 -4.07 -3.09 13.21
N THR A 285 -4.06 -3.99 14.19
CA THR A 285 -4.34 -3.67 15.60
C THR A 285 -3.30 -2.69 16.14
N TRP A 286 -2.01 -2.93 15.87
CA TRP A 286 -0.93 -2.01 16.23
C TRP A 286 -1.11 -0.65 15.57
N SER A 287 -1.35 -0.62 14.26
CA SER A 287 -1.57 0.62 13.52
C SER A 287 -2.77 1.40 14.05
N ALA A 288 -3.86 0.75 14.45
CA ALA A 288 -5.04 1.42 15.00
C ALA A 288 -4.76 2.01 16.39
N VAL A 289 -4.15 1.21 17.28
CA VAL A 289 -3.88 1.62 18.66
C VAL A 289 -2.79 2.72 18.73
N ALA A 290 -1.84 2.71 17.81
CA ALA A 290 -0.82 3.76 17.69
C ALA A 290 -1.39 5.14 17.31
N ASN A 291 -2.65 5.20 16.84
CA ASN A 291 -3.36 6.44 16.54
C ASN A 291 -4.35 6.86 17.64
N ASN A 292 -4.29 6.23 18.83
CA ASN A 292 -5.11 6.65 19.97
C ASN A 292 -4.71 8.09 20.42
N PRO A 293 -5.65 9.03 20.54
CA PRO A 293 -5.37 10.40 20.97
C PRO A 293 -4.96 10.53 22.45
N GLU A 294 -5.24 9.53 23.28
CA GLU A 294 -4.86 9.53 24.70
C GLU A 294 -3.37 9.25 24.86
N LYS A 295 -2.59 10.30 25.17
CA LYS A 295 -1.12 10.24 25.33
C LYS A 295 -0.65 9.30 26.44
N GLU A 296 -1.48 9.09 27.47
CA GLU A 296 -1.18 8.15 28.55
C GLU A 296 -1.15 6.70 28.04
N CYS A 297 -1.99 6.40 27.05
CA CYS A 297 -2.14 5.06 26.46
C CYS A 297 -1.30 4.87 25.19
N ASN A 298 -0.62 5.92 24.74
CA ASN A 298 0.21 5.93 23.56
C ASN A 298 1.50 6.72 23.83
N PRO A 299 2.53 6.08 24.43
CA PRO A 299 3.78 6.76 24.74
C PRO A 299 4.56 7.23 23.49
N GLY A 300 4.14 6.82 22.27
CA GLY A 300 4.88 7.07 21.04
C GLY A 300 6.27 6.41 21.02
N LEU A 301 7.01 6.54 19.92
CA LEU A 301 8.36 5.98 19.80
C LEU A 301 9.33 6.59 20.83
N TYR A 302 9.19 7.88 21.14
CA TYR A 302 10.04 8.59 22.10
C TYR A 302 9.75 8.19 23.55
N GLY A 303 8.49 8.00 23.96
CA GLY A 303 8.18 7.54 25.32
C GLY A 303 8.65 6.10 25.58
N VAL A 304 8.67 5.25 24.55
CA VAL A 304 9.20 3.88 24.63
C VAL A 304 10.72 3.85 24.84
N ILE A 305 11.49 4.68 24.12
CA ILE A 305 12.96 4.75 24.28
C ILE A 305 13.33 5.42 25.61
N SER A 306 12.58 6.44 26.05
CA SER A 306 12.76 7.08 27.36
C SER A 306 12.41 6.15 28.53
N GLY A 307 11.45 5.22 28.35
CA GLY A 307 11.14 4.19 29.34
C GLY A 307 12.26 3.16 29.55
N VAL A 308 13.08 2.91 28.52
CA VAL A 308 14.27 2.03 28.61
C VAL A 308 15.47 2.78 29.22
N THR A 309 15.50 4.11 29.12
CA THR A 309 16.65 4.94 29.52
C THR A 309 16.44 5.71 30.83
N SER A 310 15.37 5.43 31.58
CA SER A 310 15.10 6.13 32.85
C SER A 310 15.86 5.51 34.03
N GLY A 311 17.19 5.66 33.98
CA GLY A 311 18.01 5.98 35.14
C GLY A 311 18.51 7.42 34.97
N ASN A 312 17.80 8.39 35.55
CA ASN A 312 18.16 9.81 35.68
C ASN A 312 18.42 10.61 34.39
N THR A 313 17.45 11.42 33.95
CA THR A 313 17.64 12.87 33.72
C THR A 313 16.30 13.55 33.38
N THR A 314 15.90 14.49 34.23
CA THR A 314 14.86 15.47 33.99
C THR A 314 15.35 16.49 32.96
N THR A 315 15.02 16.29 31.69
CA THR A 315 14.99 17.40 30.72
C THR A 315 13.70 17.28 29.92
N ALA A 316 12.89 18.34 29.94
CA ALA A 316 11.71 18.42 29.11
C ALA A 316 12.12 18.26 27.63
N PRO A 317 11.40 17.44 26.83
CA PRO A 317 11.77 17.23 25.44
C PRO A 317 11.66 18.54 24.65
N PRO A 318 12.60 18.82 23.74
CA PRO A 318 12.50 19.98 22.85
C PRO A 318 11.22 19.85 22.03
N THR A 319 10.42 20.93 21.99
CA THR A 319 9.25 21.03 21.12
C THR A 319 9.68 20.83 19.67
N PRO A 320 9.23 19.78 18.96
CA PRO A 320 9.61 19.59 17.57
C PRO A 320 8.89 20.65 16.72
N ASN A 321 9.66 21.43 15.95
CA ASN A 321 9.16 22.46 15.04
C ASN A 321 8.31 21.89 13.87
N SER A 322 8.09 20.58 13.79
CA SER A 322 7.22 19.91 12.83
C SER A 322 6.60 18.64 13.43
N LYS A 323 5.28 18.42 13.23
CA LYS A 323 4.57 17.20 13.65
C LYS A 323 4.62 16.06 12.62
N VAL A 324 5.41 16.22 11.55
CA VAL A 324 5.57 15.19 10.52
C VAL A 324 6.56 14.14 11.05
N THR A 325 6.08 12.95 11.40
CA THR A 325 6.91 11.81 11.78
C THR A 325 6.79 10.72 10.72
N PHE A 326 7.90 10.04 10.45
CA PHE A 326 7.95 8.90 9.54
C PHE A 326 8.53 7.72 10.32
N ASP A 327 7.63 6.94 10.92
CA ASP A 327 7.99 5.88 11.85
C ASP A 327 8.05 4.51 11.16
N THR A 328 8.60 3.50 11.83
CA THR A 328 8.70 2.12 11.35
C THR A 328 7.34 1.55 10.92
N THR A 329 6.25 1.97 11.55
CA THR A 329 4.87 1.59 11.16
C THR A 329 4.58 1.95 9.71
N ASN A 330 4.95 3.15 9.28
CA ASN A 330 4.73 3.63 7.91
C ASN A 330 5.56 2.82 6.91
N ILE A 331 6.79 2.45 7.27
CA ILE A 331 7.67 1.63 6.43
C ILE A 331 7.08 0.24 6.23
N ILE A 332 6.67 -0.42 7.33
CA ILE A 332 6.05 -1.76 7.25
C ILE A 332 4.78 -1.68 6.40
N GLY A 333 3.95 -0.66 6.60
CA GLY A 333 2.75 -0.43 5.78
C GLY A 333 3.04 -0.28 4.30
N LEU A 334 4.07 0.49 3.92
CA LEU A 334 4.48 0.65 2.53
C LEU A 334 5.02 -0.64 1.91
N VAL A 335 5.76 -1.44 2.68
CA VAL A 335 6.27 -2.75 2.22
C VAL A 335 5.11 -3.72 1.95
N VAL A 336 4.17 -3.82 2.90
CA VAL A 336 2.98 -4.70 2.77
C VAL A 336 2.10 -4.23 1.61
N TRP A 337 1.91 -2.91 1.48
CA TRP A 337 1.21 -2.31 0.33
C TRP A 337 1.87 -2.68 -1.00
N LEU A 338 3.18 -2.45 -1.14
CA LEU A 338 3.91 -2.72 -2.38
C LEU A 338 3.85 -4.20 -2.74
N PHE A 339 4.04 -5.08 -1.76
CA PHE A 339 3.93 -6.52 -1.95
C PHE A 339 2.56 -6.91 -2.51
N CYS A 340 1.46 -6.40 -1.92
CA CYS A 340 0.11 -6.72 -2.39
C CYS A 340 -0.18 -6.18 -3.81
N ILE A 341 0.30 -4.99 -4.14
CA ILE A 341 0.17 -4.44 -5.50
C ILE A 341 0.92 -5.30 -6.52
N LEU A 342 2.16 -5.70 -6.22
CA LEU A 342 2.96 -6.54 -7.10
C LEU A 342 2.35 -7.93 -7.27
N TYR A 343 1.92 -8.56 -6.17
CA TYR A 343 1.25 -9.86 -6.23
C TYR A 343 -0.04 -9.79 -7.04
N ASN A 344 -0.86 -8.74 -6.87
CA ASN A 344 -2.06 -8.55 -7.67
C ASN A 344 -1.75 -8.45 -9.18
N CYS A 345 -0.68 -7.72 -9.54
CA CYS A 345 -0.25 -7.62 -10.94
C CYS A 345 0.16 -8.98 -11.50
N ILE A 346 0.89 -9.78 -10.71
CA ILE A 346 1.35 -11.13 -11.09
C ILE A 346 0.17 -12.10 -11.19
N SER A 347 -0.64 -12.23 -10.14
CA SER A 347 -1.76 -13.17 -10.07
C SER A 347 -2.76 -12.92 -11.21
N SER A 348 -3.16 -11.65 -11.39
CA SER A 348 -4.02 -11.26 -12.52
C SER A 348 -3.38 -11.60 -13.87
N ALA A 349 -2.06 -11.43 -14.02
CA ALA A 349 -1.34 -11.75 -15.26
C ALA A 349 -1.31 -13.26 -15.54
N VAL A 350 -1.14 -14.06 -14.51
CA VAL A 350 -1.20 -15.52 -14.59
C VAL A 350 -2.61 -15.95 -15.04
N GLU A 351 -3.68 -15.43 -14.43
CA GLU A 351 -5.06 -15.74 -14.84
C GLU A 351 -5.33 -15.43 -16.31
N VAL A 352 -4.94 -14.24 -16.78
CA VAL A 352 -5.13 -13.87 -18.19
C VAL A 352 -4.28 -14.72 -19.14
N SER A 353 -3.11 -15.18 -18.70
CA SER A 353 -2.30 -16.10 -19.50
C SER A 353 -2.99 -17.46 -19.65
N LYS A 354 -3.61 -17.99 -18.58
CA LYS A 354 -4.37 -19.25 -18.60
C LYS A 354 -5.57 -19.15 -19.56
N ILE A 355 -6.39 -18.09 -19.44
CA ILE A 355 -7.56 -17.87 -20.30
C ILE A 355 -7.18 -17.82 -21.79
N ASN A 356 -6.09 -17.13 -22.13
CA ASN A 356 -5.64 -17.05 -23.52
C ASN A 356 -5.17 -18.40 -24.06
N ASN A 357 -4.43 -19.19 -23.25
CA ASN A 357 -3.97 -20.51 -23.65
C ASN A 357 -5.16 -21.48 -23.84
N ASP A 358 -6.16 -21.43 -22.95
CA ASP A 358 -7.37 -22.24 -23.07
C ASP A 358 -8.19 -21.86 -24.31
N GLY A 359 -8.29 -20.57 -24.62
CA GLY A 359 -8.93 -20.05 -25.84
C GLY A 359 -8.23 -20.49 -27.13
N GLU A 360 -6.90 -20.49 -27.16
CA GLU A 360 -6.12 -20.95 -28.32
C GLU A 360 -6.26 -22.48 -28.51
N THR A 361 -6.31 -23.23 -27.41
CA THR A 361 -6.50 -24.69 -27.44
C THR A 361 -7.91 -25.07 -27.89
N ARG A 362 -8.94 -24.27 -27.54
CA ARG A 362 -10.31 -24.43 -28.05
C ARG A 362 -10.42 -24.05 -29.54
N GLY A 363 -9.77 -22.97 -29.96
CA GLY A 363 -9.76 -22.54 -31.36
C GLY A 363 -9.14 -23.57 -32.30
N LYS A 364 -8.04 -24.22 -31.88
CA LYS A 364 -7.41 -25.32 -32.64
C LYS A 364 -8.29 -26.57 -32.74
N ARG A 365 -9.18 -26.79 -31.77
CA ARG A 365 -10.10 -27.95 -31.73
C ARG A 365 -11.36 -27.77 -32.59
N PHE A 366 -11.64 -26.56 -33.06
CA PHE A 366 -12.75 -26.25 -34.00
C PHE A 366 -12.28 -26.15 -35.46
N HIS A 367 -10.98 -26.26 -35.72
CA HIS A 367 -10.37 -26.26 -37.06
C HIS A 367 -9.82 -27.63 -37.48
N LEU A 368 -10.09 -28.67 -36.70
CA LEU A 368 -9.98 -30.10 -37.04
C LEU A 368 -11.40 -30.66 -37.07
#